data_AF-A0A843YU81-F1
#
_entry.id   AF-A0A843YU81-F1
#
_cell.length_a   1.000
_cell.length_b   1.000
_cell.length_c   1.000
_cell.angle_alpha   90.00
_cell.angle_beta   90.00
_cell.angle_gamma   90.00
#
_symmetry.space_group_name_H-M   'P 1'
#
loop_
_entity.id
_entity.type
_entity.pdbx_description
1 polymer ?
#
loop_
_entity_poly.entity_id
_entity_poly.type
_entity_poly.pdbx_seq_one_letter_code
_entity_poly.pdbx_strand_id
1 'polypeptide(L)'
;MAAVTFDTLKFVKTLEAAGVPASQAEAFSDAVRDSHEAVDVATKRDVDDLRKDVRKDIDVLRFDMDSKFEKLELRLTIKLGTIVVCALGAFTALSKWIA
;
A
#
# COMPACT_ATOMS: atom_id res chain seq x y z
N MET A 1 18.49 10.98 -10.18
CA MET A 1 17.25 11.02 -10.99
C MET A 1 17.64 11.51 -12.36
N ALA A 2 17.50 10.71 -13.41
CA ALA A 2 17.57 11.24 -14.76
C ALA A 2 16.18 11.81 -15.05
N ALA A 3 15.99 13.11 -14.85
CA ALA A 3 14.86 13.80 -15.45
C ALA A 3 14.99 13.58 -16.95
N VAL A 4 13.93 13.10 -17.62
CA VAL A 4 13.89 13.10 -19.07
C VAL A 4 13.71 14.56 -19.46
N THR A 5 14.82 15.27 -19.65
CA THR A 5 14.80 16.68 -19.99
C THR A 5 14.40 16.83 -21.44
N PHE A 6 13.34 17.59 -21.69
CA PHE A 6 13.00 18.00 -23.05
C PHE A 6 14.04 19.01 -23.54
N ASP A 7 14.85 18.61 -24.52
CA ASP A 7 15.86 19.48 -25.14
C ASP A 7 15.19 20.37 -26.18
N THR A 8 14.76 21.55 -25.71
CA THR A 8 14.08 22.57 -26.53
C THR A 8 14.92 22.99 -27.73
N LEU A 9 16.25 23.07 -27.59
CA LEU A 9 17.15 23.51 -28.65
C LEU A 9 17.27 22.43 -29.74
N LYS A 10 17.44 21.17 -29.35
CA LYS A 10 17.47 20.05 -30.31
C LYS A 10 16.14 19.92 -31.03
N PHE A 11 15.02 20.14 -30.34
CA PHE A 11 13.68 20.11 -30.94
C PHE A 11 13.51 21.19 -32.00
N VAL A 12 13.84 22.46 -31.69
CA VAL A 12 13.79 23.58 -32.65
C VAL A 12 14.66 23.30 -33.87
N LYS A 13 15.92 22.88 -33.68
CA LYS A 13 16.83 22.58 -34.80
C LYS A 13 16.33 21.45 -35.70
N THR A 14 15.63 20.47 -35.13
CA THR A 14 15.05 19.36 -35.89
C THR A 14 13.89 19.85 -36.75
N LEU A 15 13.06 20.75 -36.23
CA LEU A 15 11.97 21.37 -36.97
C LEU A 15 12.47 22.30 -38.08
N GLU A 16 13.48 23.12 -37.80
CA GLU A 16 14.13 23.97 -38.81
C GLU A 16 14.75 23.15 -39.95
N ALA A 17 15.45 22.05 -39.63
CA ALA A 17 16.00 21.14 -40.62
C ALA A 17 14.92 20.45 -41.47
N ALA A 18 13.70 20.32 -40.95
CA ALA A 18 12.53 19.83 -41.67
C ALA A 18 11.79 20.92 -42.47
N GLY A 19 12.28 22.16 -42.46
CA GLY A 19 11.72 23.28 -43.21
C GLY A 19 10.69 24.13 -42.45
N VAL A 20 10.53 23.92 -41.15
CA VAL A 20 9.67 24.78 -40.31
C VAL A 20 10.39 26.12 -40.07
N PRO A 21 9.74 27.28 -40.28
CA PRO A 21 10.33 28.57 -39.96
C PRO A 21 10.72 28.68 -38.47
N ALA A 22 11.84 29.32 -38.17
CA ALA A 22 12.38 29.44 -36.81
C ALA A 22 11.36 29.92 -35.77
N SER A 23 10.56 30.95 -36.10
CA SER A 23 9.53 31.49 -35.22
C SER A 23 8.42 30.48 -34.90
N GLN A 24 8.11 29.58 -35.83
CA GLN A 24 7.09 28.57 -35.65
C GLN A 24 7.66 27.33 -34.93
N ALA A 25 8.94 27.02 -35.16
CA ALA A 25 9.66 25.98 -34.44
C ALA A 25 9.82 26.33 -32.94
N GLU A 26 10.14 27.58 -32.61
CA GLU A 26 10.14 28.08 -31.23
C GLU A 26 8.76 27.96 -30.58
N ALA A 27 7.70 28.42 -31.27
CA ALA A 27 6.33 28.33 -30.76
C ALA A 27 5.90 26.89 -30.46
N PHE A 28 6.29 25.92 -31.31
CA PHE A 28 6.02 24.49 -31.05
C PHE A 28 6.84 23.96 -29.87
N SER A 29 8.10 24.37 -29.73
CA SER A 29 8.96 23.98 -28.62
C SER A 29 8.40 24.44 -27.28
N ASP A 30 7.92 25.69 -27.23
CA ASP A 30 7.30 26.26 -26.03
C ASP A 30 5.99 25.55 -25.67
N ALA A 31 5.11 25.32 -26.65
CA ALA A 31 3.85 24.59 -26.40
C ALA A 31 4.08 23.16 -25.87
N VAL A 32 5.10 22.46 -26.39
CA VAL A 32 5.45 21.11 -25.93
C VAL A 32 6.10 21.14 -24.55
N ARG A 33 6.97 22.12 -24.26
CA ARG A 33 7.57 22.31 -22.93
C ARG A 33 6.49 22.56 -21.88
N ASP A 34 5.57 23.47 -22.13
CA ASP A 34 4.48 23.80 -21.21
C ASP A 34 3.59 22.59 -20.95
N SER A 35 3.34 21.75 -21.97
CA SER A 35 2.59 20.50 -21.80
C SER A 35 3.31 19.45 -20.94
N HIS A 36 4.65 19.47 -20.93
CA HIS A 36 5.48 18.57 -20.14
C HIS A 36 5.68 19.06 -18.69
N GLU A 37 5.69 20.38 -18.45
CA GLU A 37 5.73 20.95 -17.08
C GLU A 37 4.40 20.76 -16.33
N ALA A 38 3.28 20.62 -17.05
CA ALA A 38 1.95 20.45 -16.46
C ALA A 38 1.64 19.03 -15.96
N VAL A 39 2.52 18.04 -16.18
CA VAL A 39 2.27 16.65 -15.76
C VAL A 39 2.98 16.38 -14.43
N ASP A 40 2.24 16.47 -13.34
CA ASP A 40 2.69 16.01 -12.02
C ASP A 40 2.74 14.46 -12.02
N VAL A 41 3.85 13.91 -12.53
CA VAL A 41 4.05 12.47 -12.65
C VAL A 41 4.57 11.90 -11.33
N ALA A 42 3.89 10.87 -10.82
CA ALA A 42 4.44 10.06 -9.74
C ALA A 42 5.80 9.48 -10.18
N THR A 43 6.85 9.82 -9.45
CA THR A 43 8.19 9.36 -9.74
C THR A 43 8.36 7.90 -9.33
N LYS A 44 9.38 7.23 -9.88
CA LYS A 44 9.75 5.86 -9.43
C LYS A 44 10.03 5.79 -7.92
N ARG A 45 10.48 6.89 -7.31
CA ARG A 45 10.73 6.97 -5.87
C ARG A 45 9.41 6.95 -5.11
N ASP A 46 8.43 7.73 -5.54
CA ASP A 46 7.10 7.78 -4.90
C ASP A 46 6.41 6.40 -4.94
N VAL A 47 6.56 5.68 -6.05
CA VAL A 47 6.06 4.30 -6.17
C VAL A 47 6.82 3.34 -5.24
N ASP A 48 8.13 3.48 -5.10
CA ASP A 48 8.93 2.63 -4.21
C ASP A 48 8.63 2.91 -2.73
N ASP A 49 8.40 4.18 -2.37
CA ASP A 49 8.04 4.57 -1.02
C ASP A 49 6.61 4.12 -0.68
N LEU A 50 5.64 4.29 -1.60
CA LEU A 50 4.31 3.71 -1.45
C LEU A 50 4.36 2.19 -1.29
N ARG A 51 5.22 1.50 -2.05
CA ARG A 51 5.40 0.04 -1.93
C ARG A 51 5.94 -0.35 -0.56
N LYS A 52 6.88 0.40 0.00
CA LYS A 52 7.43 0.16 1.34
C LYS A 52 6.37 0.37 2.42
N ASP A 53 5.58 1.43 2.31
CA ASP A 53 4.57 1.75 3.31
C ASP A 53 3.43 0.73 3.29
N VAL A 54 2.95 0.34 2.10
CA VAL A 54 1.98 -0.76 1.97
C VAL A 54 2.52 -2.07 2.56
N ARG A 55 3.82 -2.35 2.38
CA ARG A 55 4.43 -3.56 2.96
C ARG A 55 4.45 -3.51 4.49
N LYS A 56 4.80 -2.36 5.07
CA LYS A 56 4.76 -2.17 6.53
C LYS A 56 3.34 -2.34 7.07
N ASP A 57 2.35 -1.75 6.41
CA ASP A 57 0.94 -1.84 6.84
C ASP A 57 0.47 -3.29 6.85
N ILE A 58 0.84 -4.07 5.83
CA ILE A 58 0.54 -5.51 5.76
C ILE A 58 1.21 -6.26 6.92
N ASP A 59 2.48 -5.97 7.21
CA ASP A 59 3.21 -6.65 8.28
C ASP A 59 2.62 -6.31 9.67
N VAL A 60 2.21 -5.05 9.90
CA VAL A 60 1.51 -4.65 11.12
C VAL A 60 0.16 -5.36 11.22
N LEU A 61 -0.61 -5.44 10.13
CA LEU A 61 -1.91 -6.09 10.13
C LEU A 61 -1.81 -7.58 10.44
N ARG A 62 -0.78 -8.26 9.89
CA ARG A 62 -0.48 -9.66 10.19
C ARG A 62 -0.18 -9.87 11.67
N PHE A 63 0.68 -9.03 12.25
CA PHE A 63 1.02 -9.12 13.67
C PHE A 63 -0.18 -8.87 14.60
N ASP A 64 -1.03 -7.89 14.27
CA ASP A 64 -2.26 -7.63 15.03
C ASP A 64 -3.24 -8.79 14.94
N MET A 65 -3.37 -9.41 13.75
CA MET A 65 -4.18 -10.61 13.57
C MET A 65 -3.68 -11.79 14.40
N ASP A 66 -2.38 -12.12 14.33
CA ASP A 66 -1.79 -13.22 15.10
C ASP A 66 -2.02 -13.01 16.61
N SER A 67 -1.77 -11.79 17.08
CA SER A 67 -2.01 -11.41 18.48
C SER A 67 -3.48 -11.56 18.90
N LYS A 68 -4.43 -11.26 18.00
CA LYS A 68 -5.87 -11.42 18.26
C LYS A 68 -6.28 -12.89 18.24
N PHE A 69 -5.72 -13.69 17.34
CA PHE A 69 -5.96 -15.13 17.29
C PHE A 69 -5.48 -15.82 18.57
N GLU A 70 -4.25 -15.55 19.02
CA GLU A 70 -3.74 -16.10 20.29
C GLU A 70 -4.63 -15.72 21.49
N LYS A 71 -5.05 -14.46 21.57
CA LYS A 71 -5.96 -14.00 22.64
C LYS A 71 -7.32 -14.72 22.57
N LEU A 72 -7.82 -14.98 21.37
CA LEU A 72 -9.08 -15.69 21.17
C LEU A 72 -8.95 -17.16 21.55
N GLU A 73 -7.87 -17.82 21.14
CA GLU A 73 -7.57 -19.22 21.52
C GLU A 73 -7.46 -19.38 23.03
N LEU A 74 -6.73 -18.49 23.72
CA LEU A 74 -6.60 -18.51 25.17
C LEU A 74 -7.96 -18.30 25.85
N ARG A 75 -8.75 -17.31 25.40
CA ARG A 75 -10.09 -17.06 25.95
C ARG A 75 -11.03 -18.24 25.74
N LEU A 76 -10.98 -18.89 24.57
CA LEU A 76 -11.78 -20.08 24.28
C LEU A 76 -11.35 -21.25 25.16
N THR A 77 -10.05 -21.50 25.29
CA THR A 77 -9.50 -22.56 26.13
C THR A 77 -9.92 -22.38 27.59
N ILE A 78 -9.81 -21.16 28.12
CA ILE A 78 -10.26 -20.85 29.48
C ILE A 78 -11.77 -21.05 29.62
N LYS A 79 -12.58 -20.51 28.69
CA LYS A 79 -14.04 -20.67 28.74
C LYS A 79 -14.45 -22.13 28.69
N LEU A 80 -13.89 -22.92 27.77
CA LEU A 80 -14.19 -24.35 27.66
C LEU A 80 -13.75 -25.10 28.93
N GLY A 81 -12.55 -24.82 29.45
CA GLY A 81 -12.07 -25.40 30.71
C GLY A 81 -13.01 -25.11 31.88
N THR A 82 -13.46 -23.86 32.05
CA THR A 82 -14.41 -23.49 33.11
C THR A 82 -15.76 -24.19 32.96
N ILE A 83 -16.30 -24.28 31.73
CA ILE A 83 -17.56 -24.97 31.45
C ILE A 83 -17.45 -26.45 31.80
N VAL A 84 -16.35 -27.11 31.43
CA VAL A 84 -16.11 -28.53 31.73
C VAL A 84 -16.03 -28.76 33.23
N VAL A 85 -15.27 -27.94 33.97
CA VAL A 85 -15.16 -28.06 35.43
C VAL A 85 -16.51 -27.83 36.11
N CYS A 86 -17.27 -26.81 35.70
CA CYS A 86 -18.61 -26.56 36.24
C CYS A 86 -19.58 -27.71 35.94
N ALA A 87 -19.57 -28.24 34.71
CA ALA A 87 -20.44 -29.35 34.30
C ALA A 87 -20.13 -30.63 35.10
N LEU A 88 -18.86 -30.98 35.25
CA LEU A 88 -18.43 -32.14 36.05
C LEU A 88 -18.74 -31.96 37.54
N GLY A 89 -18.54 -30.75 38.08
CA GLY A 89 -18.88 -30.43 39.47
C GLY A 89 -20.39 -30.60 39.75
N ALA A 90 -21.25 -30.06 38.87
CA ALA A 90 -22.69 -30.23 38.98
C ALA A 90 -23.11 -31.71 38.86
N PHE A 91 -22.50 -32.45 37.94
CA PHE A 91 -22.78 -33.87 37.74
C PHE A 91 -22.43 -34.73 38.97
N THR A 92 -21.26 -34.49 39.58
CA THR A 92 -20.83 -35.22 40.80
C THR A 92 -21.64 -34.87 42.04
N ALA A 93 -22.14 -33.64 42.15
CA ALA A 93 -23.04 -33.24 43.22
C ALA A 93 -24.42 -33.91 43.08
N LEU A 94 -24.97 -33.94 41.85
CA LEU A 94 -26.26 -34.60 41.57
C LEU A 94 -26.19 -36.12 41.79
N SER A 95 -25.12 -36.78 41.37
CA SER A 95 -24.98 -38.23 41.55
C SER A 95 -24.93 -38.64 43.02
N LYS A 96 -24.28 -37.84 43.88
CA LYS A 96 -24.24 -38.04 45.34
C LYS A 96 -25.56 -37.75 46.06
N TRP A 97 -26.46 -36.98 45.44
CA TRP A 97 -27.74 -36.63 46.05
C TRP A 97 -28.84 -37.66 45.73
N ILE A 98 -28.68 -38.38 44.60
CA ILE A 98 -29.58 -39.45 44.15
C ILE A 98 -29.21 -40.83 44.71
N ALA A 99 -27.92 -41.07 45.00
CA ALA A 99 -27.41 -42.29 45.63
C ALA A 99 -27.50 -42.23 47.16
#